data_AF-R6QVM6-F1
#
_entry.id   AF-R6QVM6-F1
#
_cell.length_a   1.000
_cell.length_b   1.000
_cell.length_c   1.000
_cell.angle_alpha   90.00
_cell.angle_beta   90.00
_cell.angle_gamma   90.00
#
_symmetry.space_group_name_H-M   'P 1'
#
loop_
_entity.id
_entity.type
_entity.pdbx_description
1 polymer ?
#
loop_
_entity_poly.entity_id
_entity_poly.type
_entity_poly.pdbx_seq_one_letter_code
_entity_poly.pdbx_strand_id
1 'polypeptide(L)'
;MFASENKFQKIIRTILDILNVLLGVGVVVLAVMAFINTDNNKWLFPIIFMMGGVMNLFTGIKAMMTDRKVTGIISVVAAAVLAVISIMSYIAIGGR
;
A
#
# COMPACT_ATOMS: atom_id res chain seq x y z
N MET A 1 -19.31 -19.23 -22.03
CA MET A 1 -18.90 -17.85 -21.67
C MET A 1 -18.47 -17.69 -20.21
N PHE A 2 -18.84 -18.58 -19.28
CA PHE A 2 -18.52 -18.49 -17.84
C PHE A 2 -17.08 -18.90 -17.39
N ALA A 3 -16.26 -19.50 -18.27
CA ALA A 3 -14.89 -19.91 -17.91
C ALA A 3 -13.86 -18.75 -17.98
N SER A 4 -14.17 -17.69 -18.74
CA SER A 4 -13.25 -16.56 -18.98
C SER A 4 -13.13 -15.64 -17.77
N GLU A 5 -14.25 -15.31 -17.12
CA GLU A 5 -14.27 -14.40 -15.96
C GLU A 5 -13.45 -14.94 -14.78
N ASN A 6 -13.58 -16.22 -14.45
CA ASN A 6 -12.80 -16.84 -13.37
C ASN A 6 -11.29 -16.82 -13.64
N LYS A 7 -10.87 -16.99 -14.91
CA LYS A 7 -9.46 -16.92 -15.29
C LYS A 7 -8.92 -15.50 -15.18
N PHE A 8 -9.70 -14.51 -15.63
CA PHE A 8 -9.33 -13.09 -15.56
C PHE A 8 -9.22 -12.60 -14.10
N GLN A 9 -10.19 -12.92 -13.26
CA GLN A 9 -10.17 -12.60 -11.82
C GLN A 9 -8.95 -13.22 -11.13
N LYS A 10 -8.60 -14.47 -11.47
CA LYS A 10 -7.41 -15.13 -10.93
C LYS A 10 -6.11 -14.42 -11.34
N ILE A 11 -6.00 -14.00 -12.61
CA ILE A 11 -4.85 -13.24 -13.11
C ILE A 11 -4.71 -11.90 -12.38
N ILE A 12 -5.80 -11.13 -12.23
CA ILE A 12 -5.77 -9.86 -11.51
C ILE A 12 -5.29 -10.08 -10.07
N ARG A 13 -5.83 -11.08 -9.38
CA ARG A 13 -5.44 -11.39 -8.00
C ARG A 13 -3.96 -11.72 -7.89
N THR A 14 -3.41 -12.48 -8.84
CA THR A 14 -1.98 -12.77 -8.91
C THR A 14 -1.14 -11.52 -9.18
N ILE A 15 -1.59 -10.64 -10.07
CA ILE A 15 -0.91 -9.37 -10.34
C ILE A 15 -0.90 -8.49 -9.09
N LEU A 16 -2.03 -8.35 -8.38
CA LEU A 16 -2.12 -7.59 -7.13
C LEU A 16 -1.17 -8.14 -6.05
N ASP A 17 -1.01 -9.46 -5.96
CA ASP A 17 -0.05 -10.08 -5.03
C ASP A 17 1.39 -9.76 -5.40
N ILE A 18 1.76 -9.87 -6.68
CA ILE A 18 3.10 -9.54 -7.15
C ILE A 18 3.41 -8.06 -6.91
N LEU A 19 2.47 -7.16 -7.23
CA LEU A 19 2.62 -5.73 -6.98
C LEU A 19 2.80 -5.44 -5.49
N ASN A 20 2.01 -6.08 -4.62
CA ASN A 20 2.17 -5.92 -3.16
C ASN A 20 3.52 -6.40 -2.65
N VAL A 21 4.03 -7.52 -3.16
CA VAL A 21 5.38 -8.00 -2.79
C VAL A 21 6.44 -7.00 -3.24
N LEU A 22 6.38 -6.51 -4.47
CA LEU A 22 7.33 -5.53 -5.01
C LEU A 22 7.27 -4.20 -4.24
N LEU A 23 6.06 -3.70 -3.97
CA LEU A 23 5.85 -2.51 -3.15
C LEU A 23 6.39 -2.71 -1.73
N GLY A 24 6.17 -3.88 -1.14
CA GLY A 24 6.70 -4.21 0.19
C GLY A 24 8.22 -4.17 0.24
N VAL A 25 8.90 -4.74 -0.76
CA VAL A 25 10.37 -4.64 -0.88
C VAL A 25 10.80 -3.19 -1.04
N GLY A 26 10.12 -2.41 -1.89
CA GLY A 26 10.39 -0.98 -2.07
C GLY A 26 10.25 -0.20 -0.76
N VAL A 27 9.17 -0.44 -0.01
CA VAL A 27 8.92 0.18 1.30
C VAL A 27 10.05 -0.14 2.28
N VAL A 28 10.51 -1.40 2.35
CA VAL A 28 11.62 -1.79 3.23
C VAL A 28 12.91 -1.04 2.86
N VAL A 29 13.25 -0.95 1.58
CA VAL A 29 14.44 -0.22 1.12
C VAL A 29 14.35 1.26 1.47
N LEU A 30 13.20 1.90 1.20
CA LEU A 30 12.97 3.30 1.54
C LEU A 30 13.04 3.54 3.05
N ALA A 31 12.49 2.64 3.86
CA ALA A 31 12.57 2.74 5.32
C ALA A 31 14.01 2.64 5.82
N VAL A 32 14.80 1.72 5.28
CA VAL A 32 16.24 1.62 5.60
C VAL A 32 16.97 2.91 5.21
N MET A 33 16.72 3.45 4.02
CA MET A 33 17.30 4.73 3.58
C MET A 33 16.89 5.90 4.49
N ALA A 34 15.62 5.93 4.91
CA ALA A 34 15.09 6.94 5.83
C ALA A 34 15.80 6.87 7.19
N PHE A 35 16.11 5.67 7.69
CA PHE A 35 16.76 5.50 9.00
C PHE A 35 18.27 5.71 8.98
N ILE A 36 18.97 5.43 7.87
CA ILE A 36 20.43 5.62 7.78
C ILE A 36 20.81 7.10 7.91
N ASN A 37 20.04 8.01 7.31
CA ASN A 37 20.27 9.44 7.39
C ASN A 37 18.94 10.18 7.51
N THR A 38 18.33 10.06 8.69
CA THR A 38 17.00 10.62 8.99
C THR A 38 16.92 12.11 8.73
N ASP A 39 17.97 12.88 9.04
CA ASP A 39 17.95 14.34 8.88
C ASP A 39 17.78 14.77 7.41
N ASN A 40 18.44 14.08 6.49
CA ASN A 40 18.37 14.36 5.06
C ASN A 40 17.24 13.60 4.35
N ASN A 41 16.89 12.40 4.84
CA ASN A 41 15.97 11.48 4.16
C ASN A 41 14.58 11.41 4.79
N LYS A 42 14.28 12.22 5.81
CA LYS A 42 12.95 12.31 6.43
C LYS A 42 11.82 12.50 5.42
N TRP A 43 12.05 13.15 4.28
CA TRP A 43 11.05 13.30 3.20
C TRP A 43 10.58 11.96 2.59
N LEU A 44 11.27 10.85 2.88
CA LEU A 44 10.84 9.50 2.50
C LEU A 44 9.68 8.96 3.34
N PHE A 45 9.48 9.44 4.58
CA PHE A 45 8.40 8.95 5.45
C PHE A 45 7.00 9.10 4.83
N PRO A 46 6.62 10.28 4.28
CA PRO A 46 5.34 10.42 3.57
C PRO A 46 5.18 9.41 2.43
N ILE A 47 6.25 9.15 1.68
CA ILE A 47 6.25 8.22 0.54
C ILE A 47 6.06 6.78 1.03
N ILE A 48 6.77 6.39 2.09
CA ILE A 48 6.65 5.07 2.72
C ILE A 48 5.21 4.82 3.18
N PHE A 49 4.61 5.78 3.89
CA PHE A 49 3.22 5.66 4.33
C PHE A 49 2.24 5.61 3.15
N MET A 50 2.46 6.41 2.11
CA MET A 50 1.63 6.40 0.91
C MET A 50 1.70 5.05 0.18
N MET A 51 2.90 4.47 0.05
CA MET A 51 3.08 3.13 -0.53
C MET A 51 2.39 2.06 0.30
N GLY A 52 2.50 2.13 1.64
CA GLY A 52 1.72 1.27 2.53
C GLY A 52 0.22 1.41 2.32
N GLY A 53 -0.28 2.63 2.07
CA GLY A 53 -1.68 2.89 1.74
C GLY A 53 -2.10 2.21 0.43
N VAL A 54 -1.28 2.34 -0.63
CA VAL A 54 -1.51 1.66 -1.91
C VAL A 54 -1.53 0.14 -1.75
N MET A 55 -0.60 -0.43 -0.98
CA MET A 55 -0.58 -1.87 -0.71
C MET A 55 -1.86 -2.36 -0.01
N ASN A 56 -2.36 -1.56 0.92
CA ASN A 56 -3.62 -1.82 1.61
C ASN A 56 -4.83 -1.69 0.68
N LEU A 57 -4.83 -0.76 -0.28
CA LEU A 57 -5.86 -0.71 -1.33
C LEU A 57 -5.87 -1.95 -2.22
N PHE A 58 -4.70 -2.40 -2.68
CA PHE A 58 -4.60 -3.64 -3.49
C PHE A 58 -5.08 -4.86 -2.71
N THR A 59 -4.73 -4.94 -1.43
CA THR A 59 -5.23 -5.99 -0.53
C THR A 59 -6.75 -5.91 -0.35
N GLY A 60 -7.29 -4.69 -0.21
CA GLY A 60 -8.72 -4.43 -0.09
C GLY A 60 -9.50 -4.85 -1.33
N ILE A 61 -9.05 -4.43 -2.52
CA ILE A 61 -9.63 -4.82 -3.82
C ILE A 61 -9.63 -6.34 -3.96
N LYS A 62 -8.48 -6.99 -3.72
CA LYS A 62 -8.37 -8.45 -3.77
C LYS A 62 -9.33 -9.14 -2.80
N ALA A 63 -9.48 -8.62 -1.58
CA ALA A 63 -10.37 -9.20 -0.57
C ALA A 63 -11.85 -9.10 -0.99
N MET A 64 -12.26 -7.99 -1.59
CA MET A 64 -13.61 -7.81 -2.13
C MET A 64 -13.91 -8.76 -3.30
N MET A 65 -12.91 -9.09 -4.13
CA MET A 65 -13.03 -10.11 -5.19
C MET A 65 -13.16 -11.55 -4.67
N THR A 66 -13.07 -11.76 -3.35
CA THR A 66 -13.06 -13.10 -2.72
C THR A 66 -14.15 -13.29 -1.66
N ASP A 67 -15.13 -12.40 -1.65
CA ASP A 67 -16.19 -12.33 -0.63
C ASP A 67 -15.68 -12.13 0.80
N ARG A 68 -14.39 -11.81 0.99
CA ARG A 68 -13.77 -11.48 2.28
C ARG A 68 -14.01 -10.01 2.63
N LYS A 69 -15.28 -9.62 2.74
CA LYS A 69 -15.70 -8.22 2.89
C LYS A 69 -15.08 -7.52 4.11
N VAL A 70 -14.98 -8.23 5.25
CA VAL A 70 -14.37 -7.68 6.47
C VAL A 70 -12.90 -7.34 6.25
N THR A 71 -12.11 -8.27 5.66
CA THR A 71 -10.72 -8.01 5.29
C THR A 71 -10.62 -6.84 4.31
N GLY A 72 -11.53 -6.77 3.33
CA GLY A 72 -11.58 -5.67 2.37
C GLY A 72 -11.78 -4.31 3.03
N ILE A 73 -12.74 -4.21 3.95
CA ILE A 73 -13.05 -2.98 4.70
C ILE A 73 -11.86 -2.59 5.58
N ILE A 74 -11.29 -3.54 6.34
CA ILE A 74 -10.13 -3.27 7.21
C ILE A 74 -8.97 -2.73 6.38
N SER A 75 -8.68 -3.34 5.23
CA SER A 75 -7.59 -2.88 4.37
C SER A 75 -7.87 -1.50 3.78
N VAL A 76 -9.09 -1.17 3.37
CA VAL A 76 -9.44 0.19 2.91
C VAL A 76 -9.31 1.22 4.03
N VAL A 77 -9.74 0.88 5.25
CA VAL A 77 -9.58 1.76 6.42
C VAL A 77 -8.10 1.98 6.74
N ALA A 78 -7.29 0.92 6.73
CA ALA A 78 -5.84 1.02 6.91
C ALA A 78 -5.20 1.91 5.83
N ALA A 79 -5.65 1.81 4.58
CA ALA A 79 -5.18 2.68 3.51
C ALA A 79 -5.53 4.15 3.76
N ALA A 80 -6.75 4.45 4.20
CA ALA A 80 -7.17 5.81 4.54
C ALA A 80 -6.35 6.38 5.72
N VAL A 81 -6.13 5.58 6.77
CA VAL A 81 -5.29 5.97 7.91
C VAL A 81 -3.86 6.26 7.44
N LEU A 82 -3.28 5.41 6.61
CA LEU A 82 -1.92 5.61 6.08
C LEU A 82 -1.83 6.84 5.18
N ALA A 83 -2.87 7.16 4.41
CA ALA A 83 -2.93 8.40 3.64
C ALA A 83 -2.95 9.64 4.56
N VAL A 84 -3.74 9.62 5.64
CA VAL A 84 -3.74 10.69 6.64
C VAL A 84 -2.36 10.82 7.30
N ILE A 85 -1.73 9.71 7.68
CA ILE A 85 -0.37 9.71 8.25
C ILE A 85 0.65 10.24 7.24
N SER A 86 0.54 9.89 5.96
CA SER A 86 1.41 10.42 4.91
C SER A 86 1.32 11.94 4.81
N ILE A 87 0.10 12.49 4.80
CA ILE A 87 -0.13 13.95 4.77
C ILE A 87 0.43 14.60 6.03
N MET A 88 0.12 14.05 7.23
CA MET A 88 0.65 14.58 8.49
C MET A 88 2.18 14.55 8.53
N SER A 89 2.79 13.47 8.03
CA SER A 89 4.23 13.31 7.93
C SER A 89 4.83 14.37 7.00
N TYR A 90 4.19 14.63 5.85
CA TYR A 90 4.64 15.66 4.92
C TYR A 90 4.59 17.05 5.55
N ILE A 91 3.50 17.39 6.25
CA ILE A 91 3.36 18.67 6.95
C ILE A 91 4.42 18.81 8.06
N ALA A 92 4.64 17.74 8.84
CA ALA A 92 5.61 17.75 9.93
C ALA A 92 7.07 17.91 9.46
N ILE A 93 7.39 17.38 8.28
CA ILE A 93 8.75 17.36 7.74
C ILE A 93 9.03 18.53 6.80
N GLY A 94 8.09 18.81 5.90
CA GLY A 94 8.17 19.85 4.85
C GLY A 94 7.62 21.22 5.28
N GLY A 95 7.05 21.33 6.48
CA GLY A 95 6.64 22.61 7.07
C GLY A 95 7.81 23.48 7.59
N ARG A 96 9.04 23.23 7.15
CA ARG A 96 10.26 23.98 7.48
C ARG A 96 11.08 24.24 6.23
#